data_AF-A0A939ZRS0-F1
#
_entry.id   AF-A0A939ZRS0-F1
#
_cell.length_a   1.000
_cell.length_b   1.000
_cell.length_c   1.000
_cell.angle_alpha   90.00
_cell.angle_beta   90.00
_cell.angle_gamma   90.00
#
_symmetry.space_group_name_H-M   'P 1'
#
loop_
_entity.id
_entity.type
_entity.pdbx_description
1 polymer ?
#
loop_
_entity_poly.entity_id
_entity_poly.type
_entity_poly.pdbx_seq_one_letter_code
_entity_poly.pdbx_strand_id
1 'polypeptide(L)'
;VDVCLRLTSVYAVWMGLMQVVEESGLQDKLSRAFGRVFGKLFKGESPRTHGLIGLNLAANFLGLGGAATPVGIEAMGSMAGDRGEVSDNMILFFVLNVTAVQLVPTTVVSMRAAEGSASAGDVILPTLVVSVLSAVFGVGLCLVCRAVSRRIRRHA
;
A
#
# COMPACT_ATOMS: atom_id res chain seq x y z
N VAL A 1 -15.44 25.31 12.77
CA VAL A 1 -16.65 24.43 12.75
C VAL A 1 -17.10 24.14 11.32
N ASP A 2 -17.14 25.13 10.42
CA ASP A 2 -17.48 24.93 8.99
C ASP A 2 -16.60 23.91 8.26
N VAL A 3 -15.28 23.97 8.45
CA VAL A 3 -14.34 23.01 7.84
C VAL A 3 -14.66 21.57 8.30
N CYS A 4 -14.96 21.39 9.58
CA CYS A 4 -15.33 20.08 10.12
C CYS A 4 -16.62 19.58 9.47
N LEU A 5 -17.68 20.39 9.38
CA LEU A 5 -18.96 19.99 8.77
C LEU A 5 -18.84 19.67 7.27
N ARG A 6 -18.03 20.45 6.53
CA ARG A 6 -17.72 20.19 5.11
C ARG A 6 -16.93 18.91 4.92
N LEU A 7 -15.90 18.69 5.72
CA LEU A 7 -15.14 17.44 5.68
C LEU A 7 -16.01 16.25 6.09
N THR A 8 -16.83 16.37 7.14
CA THR A 8 -17.71 15.29 7.60
C THR A 8 -18.63 14.79 6.49
N SER A 9 -19.25 15.68 5.71
CA SER A 9 -20.13 15.28 4.60
C SER A 9 -19.38 14.56 3.48
N VAL A 10 -18.20 15.07 3.10
CA VAL A 10 -17.34 14.42 2.09
C VAL A 10 -16.83 13.05 2.58
N TYR A 11 -16.34 12.98 3.82
CA TYR A 11 -15.87 11.74 4.44
C TYR A 11 -17.02 10.73 4.64
N ALA A 12 -18.23 11.16 4.99
CA ALA A 12 -19.37 10.26 5.15
C ALA A 12 -19.76 9.57 3.83
N VAL A 13 -19.83 10.33 2.73
CA VAL A 13 -20.05 9.77 1.38
C VAL A 13 -18.94 8.79 1.02
N TRP A 14 -17.69 9.16 1.31
CA TRP A 14 -16.54 8.36 0.95
C TRP A 14 -16.42 7.07 1.78
N MET A 15 -16.67 7.14 3.08
CA MET A 15 -16.70 5.97 3.96
C MET A 15 -17.83 5.02 3.54
N GLY A 16 -19.00 5.55 3.15
CA GLY A 16 -20.08 4.73 2.59
C GLY A 16 -19.67 4.01 1.30
N LEU A 17 -19.00 4.70 0.37
CA LEU A 17 -18.47 4.08 -0.84
C LEU A 17 -17.43 2.99 -0.53
N MET A 18 -16.54 3.25 0.43
CA MET A 18 -15.53 2.29 0.87
C MET A 18 -16.14 1.06 1.53
N GLN A 19 -17.21 1.24 2.31
CA GLN A 19 -17.95 0.14 2.91
C GLN A 19 -18.63 -0.73 1.84
N VAL A 20 -19.17 -0.14 0.77
CA VAL A 20 -19.67 -0.89 -0.39
C VAL A 20 -18.55 -1.68 -1.08
N VAL A 21 -17.36 -1.09 -1.22
CA VAL A 21 -16.19 -1.78 -1.80
C VAL A 21 -15.77 -2.98 -0.94
N GLU A 22 -15.80 -2.84 0.38
CA GLU A 22 -15.52 -3.90 1.33
C GLU A 22 -16.58 -5.02 1.26
N GLU A 23 -17.87 -4.67 1.37
CA GLU A 23 -18.99 -5.61 1.30
C GLU A 23 -19.12 -6.31 -0.06
N SER A 24 -18.68 -5.69 -1.15
CA SER A 24 -18.67 -6.30 -2.49
C SER A 24 -17.66 -7.45 -2.67
N GLY A 25 -16.78 -7.67 -1.69
CA GLY A 25 -15.66 -8.60 -1.79
C GLY A 25 -14.61 -8.19 -2.82
N LEU A 26 -14.65 -6.92 -3.30
CA LEU A 26 -13.65 -6.39 -4.22
C LEU A 26 -12.27 -6.35 -3.56
N GLN A 27 -12.22 -6.05 -2.26
CA GLN A 27 -11.01 -6.11 -1.45
C GLN A 27 -10.37 -7.50 -1.49
N ASP A 28 -11.15 -8.58 -1.32
CA ASP A 28 -10.63 -9.95 -1.35
C ASP A 28 -10.17 -10.38 -2.75
N LYS A 29 -10.84 -9.89 -3.79
CA LYS A 29 -10.42 -10.10 -5.18
C LYS A 29 -9.10 -9.39 -5.47
N LEU A 30 -8.98 -8.13 -5.05
CA LEU A 30 -7.74 -7.34 -5.18
C LEU A 30 -6.61 -7.96 -4.37
N SER A 31 -6.85 -8.33 -3.11
CA SER A 31 -5.86 -9.01 -2.28
C SER A 31 -5.32 -10.27 -2.95
N ARG A 32 -6.18 -11.10 -3.54
CA ARG A 32 -5.75 -12.27 -4.34
C ARG A 32 -4.99 -11.88 -5.60
N ALA A 33 -5.37 -10.81 -6.27
CA ALA A 33 -4.64 -10.30 -7.44
C ALA A 33 -3.23 -9.82 -7.04
N PHE A 34 -3.13 -8.99 -6.00
CA PHE A 34 -1.87 -8.54 -5.43
C PHE A 34 -1.01 -9.70 -4.95
N GLY A 35 -1.60 -10.69 -4.26
CA GLY A 35 -0.91 -11.91 -3.85
C GLY A 35 -0.32 -12.69 -5.04
N ARG A 36 -1.00 -12.72 -6.20
CA ARG A 36 -0.45 -13.34 -7.42
C ARG A 36 0.63 -12.51 -8.09
N VAL A 37 0.43 -11.20 -8.20
CA VAL A 37 1.37 -10.28 -8.87
C VAL A 37 2.66 -10.15 -8.06
N PHE A 38 2.53 -9.92 -6.76
CA PHE A 38 3.66 -9.65 -5.86
C PHE A 38 4.17 -10.90 -5.12
N GLY A 39 3.43 -12.02 -5.11
CA GLY A 39 3.87 -13.26 -4.46
C GLY A 39 5.20 -13.79 -5.01
N LYS A 40 5.51 -13.52 -6.28
CA LYS A 40 6.81 -13.87 -6.89
C LYS A 40 7.98 -13.02 -6.35
N LEU A 41 7.71 -11.83 -5.79
CA LEU A 41 8.73 -10.96 -5.21
C LEU A 41 9.06 -11.40 -3.77
N PHE A 42 8.04 -11.83 -3.01
CA PHE A 42 8.14 -12.31 -1.63
C PHE A 42 8.40 -13.83 -1.56
N LYS A 43 9.45 -14.31 -2.24
CA LYS A 43 9.82 -15.74 -2.21
C LYS A 43 10.24 -16.18 -0.81
N GLY A 44 9.84 -17.38 -0.41
CA GLY A 44 10.21 -18.01 0.87
C GLY A 44 9.28 -17.69 2.04
N GLU A 45 8.26 -16.87 1.83
CA GLU A 45 7.26 -16.54 2.85
C GLU A 45 6.14 -17.57 2.92
N SER A 46 5.48 -17.66 4.08
CA SER A 46 4.36 -18.56 4.31
C SER A 46 3.10 -18.11 3.54
N PRO A 47 2.14 -19.03 3.26
CA PRO A 47 0.86 -18.66 2.65
C PRO A 47 0.09 -17.60 3.45
N ARG A 48 0.18 -17.64 4.78
CA ARG A 48 -0.40 -16.62 5.67
C ARG A 48 0.24 -15.25 5.42
N THR A 49 1.56 -15.20 5.37
CA THR A 49 2.32 -13.96 5.10
C THR A 49 1.94 -13.36 3.74
N HIS A 50 1.82 -14.20 2.68
CA HIS A 50 1.37 -13.72 1.36
C HIS A 50 -0.05 -13.15 1.40
N GLY A 51 -0.94 -13.74 2.21
CA GLY A 51 -2.28 -13.21 2.45
C GLY A 51 -2.26 -11.82 3.10
N LEU A 52 -1.46 -11.65 4.15
CA LEU A 52 -1.31 -10.36 4.85
C LEU A 52 -0.71 -9.28 3.95
N ILE A 53 0.32 -9.62 3.16
CA ILE A 53 0.90 -8.70 2.17
C ILE A 53 -0.14 -8.30 1.13
N GLY A 54 -0.87 -9.27 0.56
CA GLY A 54 -1.90 -8.99 -0.43
C GLY A 54 -3.01 -8.10 0.10
N LEU A 55 -3.44 -8.34 1.35
CA LEU A 55 -4.46 -7.54 2.03
C LEU A 55 -3.97 -6.12 2.31
N ASN A 56 -2.75 -5.95 2.81
CA ASN A 56 -2.16 -4.62 3.04
C ASN A 56 -2.04 -3.84 1.72
N LEU A 57 -1.52 -4.45 0.65
CA LEU A 57 -1.37 -3.78 -0.64
C LEU A 57 -2.73 -3.42 -1.25
N ALA A 58 -3.73 -4.29 -1.11
CA ALA A 58 -5.10 -4.01 -1.55
C ALA A 58 -5.72 -2.84 -0.76
N ALA A 59 -5.56 -2.83 0.56
CA ALA A 59 -6.05 -1.75 1.43
C ALA A 59 -5.38 -0.41 1.10
N ASN A 60 -4.05 -0.40 0.91
CA ASN A 60 -3.32 0.80 0.47
C ASN A 60 -3.78 1.26 -0.91
N PHE A 61 -3.97 0.34 -1.86
CA PHE A 61 -4.40 0.67 -3.22
C PHE A 61 -5.81 1.28 -3.27
N LEU A 62 -6.73 0.76 -2.45
CA LEU A 62 -8.09 1.28 -2.31
C LEU A 62 -8.17 2.55 -1.46
N GLY A 63 -7.10 2.89 -0.74
CA GLY A 63 -7.08 4.04 0.15
C GLY A 63 -7.71 3.82 1.52
N LEU A 64 -7.81 2.57 1.93
CA LEU A 64 -8.27 2.15 3.26
C LEU A 64 -7.10 2.22 4.26
N GLY A 65 -6.49 3.40 4.42
CA GLY A 65 -5.29 3.59 5.24
C GLY A 65 -5.46 3.14 6.71
N GLY A 66 -6.68 3.23 7.23
CA GLY A 66 -7.04 2.74 8.57
C GLY A 66 -6.91 1.22 8.73
N ALA A 67 -7.08 0.46 7.65
CA ALA A 67 -6.89 -0.99 7.64
C ALA A 67 -5.49 -1.40 7.15
N ALA A 68 -4.88 -0.63 6.25
CA ALA A 68 -3.58 -0.96 5.67
C ALA A 68 -2.46 -1.05 6.72
N THR A 69 -2.32 -0.03 7.58
CA THR A 69 -1.25 0.05 8.58
C THR A 69 -1.25 -1.11 9.59
N PRO A 70 -2.36 -1.47 10.27
CA PRO A 70 -2.36 -2.59 11.21
C PRO A 70 -2.06 -3.93 10.52
N VAL A 71 -2.63 -4.18 9.34
CA VAL A 71 -2.31 -5.37 8.53
C VAL A 71 -0.84 -5.40 8.12
N GLY A 72 -0.26 -4.24 7.82
CA GLY A 72 1.16 -4.10 7.49
C GLY A 72 2.08 -4.46 8.66
N ILE A 73 1.73 -4.04 9.88
CA ILE A 73 2.47 -4.42 11.09
C ILE A 73 2.38 -5.93 11.31
N GLU A 74 1.19 -6.52 11.14
CA GLU A 74 1.01 -7.98 11.23
C GLU A 74 1.83 -8.73 10.18
N ALA A 75 1.87 -8.23 8.94
CA ALA A 75 2.70 -8.78 7.86
C ALA A 75 4.20 -8.72 8.19
N MET A 76 4.66 -7.58 8.73
CA MET A 76 6.06 -7.40 9.17
C MET A 76 6.43 -8.35 10.30
N GLY A 77 5.57 -8.48 11.31
CA GLY A 77 5.76 -9.46 12.40
C GLY A 77 5.78 -10.90 11.88
N SER A 78 4.90 -11.23 10.93
CA SER A 78 4.87 -12.56 10.32
C SER A 78 6.09 -12.87 9.44
N MET A 79 6.73 -11.85 8.84
CA MET A 79 7.99 -12.00 8.09
C MET A 79 9.21 -12.09 9.01
N ALA A 80 9.21 -11.37 10.13
CA ALA A 80 10.27 -11.43 11.12
C ALA A 80 10.28 -12.79 11.85
N GLY A 81 9.10 -13.29 12.24
CA GLY A 81 9.00 -14.44 13.15
C GLY A 81 9.76 -14.16 14.45
N ASP A 82 10.53 -15.13 14.93
CA ASP A 82 11.41 -14.96 16.09
C ASP A 82 12.79 -14.38 15.73
N ARG A 83 13.00 -14.01 14.47
CA ARG A 83 14.29 -13.50 13.99
C ARG A 83 14.36 -12.01 14.33
N GLY A 84 15.34 -11.61 15.14
CA GLY A 84 15.62 -10.20 15.44
C GLY A 84 16.27 -9.42 14.29
N GLU A 85 16.25 -9.95 13.06
CA GLU A 85 16.94 -9.36 11.90
C GLU A 85 15.96 -8.99 10.78
N VAL A 86 16.26 -7.88 10.11
CA VAL A 86 15.46 -7.37 8.98
C VAL A 86 15.80 -8.16 7.71
N SER A 87 14.79 -8.79 7.11
CA SER A 87 14.95 -9.57 5.87
C SER A 87 14.81 -8.70 4.60
N ASP A 88 15.35 -9.18 3.47
CA ASP A 88 15.15 -8.55 2.15
C ASP A 88 13.65 -8.35 1.83
N ASN A 89 12.81 -9.29 2.26
CA ASN A 89 11.36 -9.25 2.02
C ASN A 89 10.71 -8.15 2.88
N MET A 90 11.15 -7.95 4.12
CA MET A 90 10.68 -6.82 4.96
C MET A 90 11.04 -5.47 4.34
N ILE A 91 12.27 -5.32 3.82
CA ILE A 91 12.71 -4.09 3.14
C ILE A 91 11.84 -3.82 1.92
N LEU A 92 11.61 -4.84 1.08
CA LEU A 92 10.78 -4.71 -0.11
C LEU A 92 9.33 -4.32 0.24
N PHE A 93 8.75 -4.94 1.26
CA PHE A 93 7.38 -4.65 1.71
C PHE A 93 7.26 -3.23 2.25
N PHE A 94 8.25 -2.78 3.02
CA PHE A 94 8.33 -1.41 3.51
C PHE A 94 8.38 -0.41 2.35
N VAL A 95 9.25 -0.64 1.35
CA VAL A 95 9.35 0.22 0.17
C VAL A 95 8.02 0.30 -0.58
N LEU A 96 7.33 -0.82 -0.78
CA LEU A 96 6.00 -0.80 -1.41
C LEU A 96 4.99 0.05 -0.62
N ASN A 97 4.98 -0.05 0.71
CA ASN A 97 4.11 0.76 1.56
C ASN A 97 4.45 2.26 1.50
N VAL A 98 5.74 2.61 1.48
CA VAL A 98 6.19 4.02 1.36
C VAL A 98 5.86 4.61 0.00
N THR A 99 5.95 3.82 -1.07
CA THR A 99 5.62 4.30 -2.42
C THR A 99 4.11 4.54 -2.61
N ALA A 100 3.28 4.05 -1.69
CA ALA A 100 1.87 4.44 -1.50
C ALA A 100 1.06 4.54 -2.80
N VAL A 101 1.11 3.49 -3.64
CA VAL A 101 0.30 3.44 -4.86
C VAL A 101 -1.17 3.35 -4.47
N GLN A 102 -1.89 4.44 -4.65
CA GLN A 102 -3.29 4.58 -4.27
C GLN A 102 -4.09 5.03 -5.50
N LEU A 103 -5.21 4.36 -5.78
CA LEU A 103 -6.06 4.69 -6.94
C LEU A 103 -6.64 6.10 -6.81
N VAL A 104 -7.04 6.47 -5.60
CA VAL A 104 -7.59 7.79 -5.29
C VAL A 104 -6.93 8.31 -4.01
N PRO A 105 -6.12 9.39 -4.06
CA PRO A 105 -5.50 10.01 -2.89
C PRO A 105 -6.52 10.84 -2.09
N THR A 106 -7.43 10.14 -1.42
CA THR A 106 -8.65 10.68 -0.81
C THR A 106 -8.38 11.76 0.21
N THR A 107 -7.39 11.56 1.09
CA THR A 107 -6.98 12.55 2.08
C THR A 107 -6.57 13.87 1.42
N VAL A 108 -5.78 13.81 0.35
CA VAL A 108 -5.30 15.02 -0.35
C VAL A 108 -6.47 15.71 -1.08
N VAL A 109 -7.35 14.94 -1.73
CA VAL A 109 -8.54 15.49 -2.38
C VAL A 109 -9.46 16.18 -1.36
N SER A 110 -9.71 15.54 -0.21
CA SER A 110 -10.53 16.11 0.87
C SER A 110 -9.91 17.39 1.44
N MET A 111 -8.60 17.42 1.67
CA MET A 111 -7.89 18.62 2.11
C MET A 111 -8.02 19.76 1.09
N ARG A 112 -7.82 19.47 -0.22
CA ARG A 112 -8.00 20.47 -1.28
C ARG A 112 -9.42 21.01 -1.35
N ALA A 113 -10.42 20.13 -1.21
CA ALA A 113 -11.81 20.54 -1.18
C ALA A 113 -12.13 21.42 0.03
N ALA A 114 -11.57 21.11 1.21
CA ALA A 114 -11.74 21.91 2.42
C ALA A 114 -11.19 23.33 2.28
N GLU A 115 -10.05 23.48 1.60
CA GLU A 115 -9.41 24.78 1.29
C GLU A 115 -10.04 25.51 0.09
N GLY A 116 -11.19 25.05 -0.42
CA GLY A 116 -11.93 25.74 -1.48
C GLY A 116 -11.38 25.56 -2.89
N SER A 117 -10.55 24.53 -3.13
CA SER A 117 -10.05 24.22 -4.47
C SER A 117 -11.19 23.95 -5.45
N ALA A 118 -11.28 24.76 -6.52
CA ALA A 118 -12.26 24.57 -7.60
C ALA A 118 -12.13 23.19 -8.28
N SER A 119 -10.91 22.65 -8.34
CA SER A 119 -10.62 21.33 -8.87
C SER A 119 -9.83 20.47 -7.87
N ALA A 120 -10.52 19.98 -6.84
CA ALA A 120 -9.91 19.13 -5.81
C ALA A 120 -9.35 17.80 -6.37
N GLY A 121 -9.95 17.28 -7.45
CA GLY A 121 -9.59 15.99 -8.07
C GLY A 121 -8.43 16.02 -9.07
N ASP A 122 -7.94 17.17 -9.51
CA ASP A 122 -6.89 17.26 -10.54
C ASP A 122 -5.56 16.60 -10.13
N VAL A 123 -5.37 16.38 -8.82
CA VAL A 123 -4.20 15.70 -8.26
C VAL A 123 -4.23 14.18 -8.41
N ILE A 124 -5.39 13.58 -8.70
CA ILE A 124 -5.55 12.13 -8.75
C ILE A 124 -4.59 11.52 -9.78
N LEU A 125 -4.62 12.00 -11.03
CA LEU A 125 -3.83 11.44 -12.12
C LEU A 125 -2.31 11.67 -11.91
N PRO A 126 -1.81 12.88 -11.59
CA PRO A 126 -0.41 13.09 -11.28
C PRO A 126 0.10 12.23 -10.11
N THR A 127 -0.68 12.12 -9.02
CA THR A 127 -0.31 11.30 -7.86
C THR A 127 -0.25 9.82 -8.21
N LEU A 128 -1.19 9.31 -9.01
CA LEU A 128 -1.17 7.92 -9.46
C LEU A 128 0.07 7.63 -10.31
N VAL A 129 0.41 8.52 -11.26
CA VAL A 129 1.60 8.34 -12.11
C VAL A 129 2.87 8.34 -11.27
N VAL A 130 3.05 9.34 -10.39
CA VAL A 130 4.26 9.46 -9.57
C VAL A 130 4.41 8.31 -8.58
N SER A 131 3.31 7.86 -7.95
CA SER A 131 3.36 6.72 -7.02
C SER A 131 3.69 5.41 -7.74
N VAL A 132 3.10 5.15 -8.91
CA VAL A 132 3.44 3.96 -9.72
C VAL A 132 4.90 3.99 -10.15
N LEU A 133 5.41 5.13 -10.63
CA LEU A 133 6.83 5.26 -10.99
C LEU A 133 7.71 5.03 -9.76
N SER A 134 7.37 5.62 -8.62
CA SER A 134 8.12 5.44 -7.36
C SER A 134 8.15 3.98 -6.93
N ALA A 135 7.03 3.25 -7.05
CA ALA A 135 6.96 1.83 -6.76
C ALA A 135 7.84 1.01 -7.70
N VAL A 136 7.81 1.29 -9.01
CA VAL A 136 8.64 0.59 -10.00
C VAL A 136 10.13 0.81 -9.72
N PHE A 137 10.56 2.05 -9.50
CA PHE A 137 11.94 2.36 -9.18
C PHE A 137 12.39 1.77 -7.84
N GLY A 138 11.56 1.90 -6.79
CA GLY A 138 11.85 1.36 -5.46
C GLY A 138 12.00 -0.16 -5.47
N VAL A 139 11.05 -0.88 -6.08
CA VAL A 139 11.13 -2.34 -6.24
C VAL A 139 12.35 -2.73 -7.07
N GLY A 140 12.60 -2.04 -8.19
CA GLY A 140 13.77 -2.27 -9.03
C GLY A 140 15.07 -2.16 -8.25
N LEU A 141 15.22 -1.09 -7.45
CA LEU A 141 16.39 -0.87 -6.61
C LEU A 141 16.53 -1.96 -5.55
N CYS A 142 15.45 -2.35 -4.86
CA CYS A 142 15.47 -3.46 -3.90
C CYS A 142 15.96 -4.75 -4.54
N LEU A 143 15.51 -5.09 -5.75
CA LEU A 143 15.90 -6.30 -6.46
C LEU A 143 17.39 -6.25 -6.87
N VAL A 144 17.88 -5.11 -7.35
CA VAL A 144 19.30 -4.91 -7.69
C VAL A 144 20.16 -5.04 -6.44
N CYS A 145 19.84 -4.33 -5.35
CA CYS A 145 20.57 -4.41 -4.08
C CYS A 145 20.58 -5.85 -3.54
N ARG A 146 19.45 -6.56 -3.59
CA ARG A 146 19.36 -7.97 -3.21
C ARG A 146 20.29 -8.86 -4.03
N ALA A 147 20.37 -8.64 -5.33
CA ALA A 147 21.26 -9.40 -6.21
C ALA A 147 22.75 -9.11 -5.92
N VAL A 148 23.10 -7.85 -5.72
CA VAL A 148 24.47 -7.42 -5.39
C VAL A 148 24.90 -7.98 -4.03
N SER A 149 24.08 -7.83 -2.99
CA SER A 149 24.38 -8.34 -1.64
C SER A 149 24.51 -9.88 -1.60
N ARG A 150 23.76 -10.60 -2.44
CA ARG A 150 23.93 -12.05 -2.60
C ARG A 150 25.23 -12.41 -3.31
N ARG A 151 25.68 -11.60 -4.27
CA ARG A 151 26.96 -11.82 -4.96
C ARG A 151 28.15 -11.58 -4.02
N ILE A 152 28.11 -10.51 -3.23
CA ILE A 152 29.17 -10.19 -2.25
C ILE A 152 29.30 -11.30 -1.21
N ARG A 153 28.18 -11.74 -0.61
CA ARG A 153 28.18 -12.85 0.37
C ARG A 153 28.60 -14.22 -0.16
N ARG A 154 28.67 -14.41 -1.49
CA ARG A 154 29.21 -15.64 -2.10
C ARG A 154 30.73 -15.61 -2.28
N HIS A 155 31.35 -14.44 -2.17
CA HIS A 155 32.79 -14.23 -2.35
C HIS A 155 33.51 -13.86 -1.04
N ALA A 156 32.77 -13.74 0.07
CA ALA A 156 33.29 -13.61 1.43
C ALA A 156 33.19 -14.96 2.14
#